data_AF-A0A3L8C9P5-F1
#
_entry.id   AF-A0A3L8C9P5-F1
#
_cell.length_a   1.000
_cell.length_b   1.000
_cell.length_c   1.000
_cell.angle_alpha   90.00
_cell.angle_beta   90.00
_cell.angle_gamma   90.00
#
_symmetry.space_group_name_H-M   'P 1'
#
loop_
_entity.id
_entity.type
_entity.pdbx_description
1 polymer ?
#
loop_
_entity_poly.entity_id
_entity_poly.type
_entity_poly.pdbx_seq_one_letter_code
_entity_poly.pdbx_strand_id
1 'polypeptide(L)'
;MNKQDTELPGSRPLPAAEQDASIVGLLRQLSHEVPVLFSKELALAKAEFQASLTTLKAGVAAVAGGAIVLLAGLIILLMSAVYALSMFMAPWLAALIVGVVVMIIGFTMLQSGKKQFEPSHFKPDRTLDALNKDQEALRRRVS
;
A
#
# COMPACT_ATOMS: atom_id res chain seq x y z
N MET A 1 17.73 94.14 -14.62
CA MET A 1 17.47 93.79 -16.03
C MET A 1 17.35 92.28 -16.16
N ASN A 2 16.18 91.84 -16.66
CA ASN A 2 15.89 90.68 -17.51
C ASN A 2 17.00 89.63 -17.73
N LYS A 3 16.70 88.33 -17.50
CA LYS A 3 16.48 87.33 -18.58
C LYS A 3 15.57 86.19 -18.08
N GLN A 4 14.53 85.94 -18.85
CA GLN A 4 13.74 84.72 -18.89
C GLN A 4 14.55 83.63 -19.60
N ASP A 5 14.61 82.42 -19.05
CA ASP A 5 14.98 81.22 -19.82
C ASP A 5 13.92 80.14 -19.57
N THR A 6 13.34 79.68 -20.67
CA THR A 6 12.24 78.72 -20.77
C THR A 6 12.85 77.41 -21.21
N GLU A 7 12.96 76.38 -20.35
CA GLU A 7 13.37 75.03 -20.80
C GLU A 7 12.54 73.89 -20.17
N LEU A 8 11.57 73.43 -20.97
CA LEU A 8 11.15 72.06 -21.28
C LEU A 8 10.83 71.01 -20.18
N PRO A 9 9.66 70.33 -20.26
CA PRO A 9 9.37 69.12 -19.47
C PRO A 9 10.21 67.95 -19.99
N GLY A 10 11.30 67.65 -19.28
CA GLY A 10 12.09 66.44 -19.48
C GLY A 10 11.27 65.20 -19.13
N SER A 11 10.97 64.42 -20.15
CA SER A 11 10.45 63.05 -20.12
C SER A 11 10.99 62.23 -18.94
N ARG A 12 10.11 61.85 -18.01
CA ARG A 12 10.38 60.73 -17.09
C ARG A 12 10.69 59.50 -17.94
N PRO A 13 11.85 58.85 -17.78
CA PRO A 13 12.02 57.50 -18.29
C PRO A 13 11.01 56.62 -17.54
N LEU A 14 10.03 56.06 -18.24
CA LEU A 14 9.25 54.94 -17.69
C LEU A 14 10.23 53.78 -17.52
N PRO A 15 10.41 53.23 -16.30
CA PRO A 15 11.18 52.01 -16.13
C PRO A 15 10.37 50.86 -16.73
N ALA A 16 10.60 50.56 -18.00
CA ALA A 16 10.04 49.41 -18.70
C ALA A 16 10.69 48.07 -18.28
N ALA A 17 11.37 48.02 -17.12
CA ALA A 17 12.14 46.87 -16.66
C ALA A 17 11.61 46.24 -15.35
N GLU A 18 10.57 46.79 -14.71
CA GLU A 18 10.01 46.22 -13.47
C GLU A 18 8.98 45.11 -13.69
N GLN A 19 8.36 45.02 -14.87
CA GLN A 19 7.31 44.01 -15.11
C GLN A 19 7.89 42.63 -15.41
N ASP A 20 9.00 42.53 -16.13
CA ASP A 20 9.66 41.24 -16.43
C ASP A 20 10.30 40.60 -15.19
N ALA A 21 10.77 41.41 -14.23
CA ALA A 21 11.31 40.94 -12.96
C ALA A 21 10.22 40.35 -12.03
N SER A 22 8.97 40.79 -12.16
CA SER A 22 7.86 40.36 -11.30
C SER A 22 7.38 38.93 -11.63
N ILE A 23 7.31 38.55 -12.91
CA ILE A 23 6.91 37.20 -13.34
C ILE A 23 8.02 36.19 -13.05
N VAL A 24 9.28 36.56 -13.29
CA VAL A 24 10.45 35.74 -12.94
C VAL A 24 10.58 35.61 -11.41
N GLY A 25 10.25 36.65 -10.65
CA GLY A 25 10.22 36.65 -9.18
C GLY A 25 9.14 35.74 -8.59
N LEU A 26 7.91 35.78 -9.13
CA LEU A 26 6.80 34.93 -8.70
C LEU A 26 7.04 33.46 -9.06
N LEU A 27 7.60 33.17 -10.24
CA LEU A 27 8.00 31.81 -10.62
C LEU A 27 9.10 31.25 -9.71
N ARG A 28 10.03 32.12 -9.26
CA ARG A 28 11.10 31.78 -8.30
C ARG A 28 10.57 31.51 -6.88
N GLN A 29 9.48 32.18 -6.49
CA GLN A 29 8.82 31.98 -5.20
C GLN A 29 7.95 30.70 -5.20
N LEU A 30 7.23 30.44 -6.29
CA LEU A 30 6.47 29.19 -6.49
C LEU A 30 7.38 27.95 -6.53
N SER A 31 8.54 28.06 -7.20
CA SER A 31 9.54 26.98 -7.25
C SER A 31 10.24 26.74 -5.90
N HIS A 32 10.11 27.65 -4.93
CA HIS A 32 10.56 27.45 -3.55
C HIS A 32 9.49 26.86 -2.62
N GLU A 33 8.20 27.12 -2.87
CA GLU A 33 7.11 26.67 -1.98
C GLU A 33 6.54 25.28 -2.35
N VAL A 34 6.50 24.92 -3.65
CA VAL A 34 6.05 23.58 -4.10
C VAL A 34 6.90 22.43 -3.55
N PRO A 35 8.26 22.51 -3.52
CA PRO A 35 9.09 21.46 -2.95
C PRO A 35 8.83 21.22 -1.46
N VAL A 36 8.47 22.28 -0.71
CA VAL A 36 8.19 22.21 0.73
C VAL A 36 6.89 21.47 1.00
N LEU A 37 5.85 21.70 0.20
CA LEU A 37 4.58 20.98 0.29
C LEU A 37 4.75 19.50 -0.10
N PHE A 38 5.46 19.23 -1.20
CA PHE A 38 5.73 17.87 -1.66
C PHE A 38 6.56 17.07 -0.65
N SER A 39 7.55 17.70 -0.02
CA SER A 39 8.36 17.07 1.03
C SER A 39 7.53 16.76 2.28
N LYS A 40 6.54 17.60 2.61
CA LYS A 40 5.63 17.38 3.74
C LYS A 40 4.63 16.26 3.47
N GLU A 41 4.04 16.20 2.28
CA GLU A 41 3.16 15.08 1.91
C GLU A 41 3.93 13.76 1.83
N LEU A 42 5.17 13.77 1.32
CA LEU A 42 6.03 12.59 1.32
C LEU A 42 6.41 12.16 2.74
N ALA A 43 6.69 13.11 3.64
CA ALA A 43 6.94 12.83 5.04
C ALA A 43 5.71 12.25 5.75
N LEU A 44 4.52 12.77 5.44
CA LEU A 44 3.25 12.28 5.97
C LEU A 44 2.94 10.87 5.45
N ALA A 45 3.04 10.64 4.14
CA ALA A 45 2.86 9.33 3.53
C ALA A 45 3.85 8.30 4.08
N LYS A 46 5.11 8.71 4.33
CA LYS A 46 6.12 7.87 4.98
C LYS A 46 5.75 7.53 6.43
N ALA A 47 5.24 8.51 7.19
CA ALA A 47 4.80 8.30 8.57
C ALA A 47 3.60 7.34 8.63
N GLU A 48 2.61 7.51 7.75
CA GLU A 48 1.46 6.62 7.64
C GLU A 48 1.89 5.21 7.21
N PHE A 49 2.77 5.08 6.22
CA PHE A 49 3.33 3.80 5.82
C PHE A 49 4.09 3.12 6.97
N GLN A 50 4.90 3.86 7.75
CA GLN A 50 5.56 3.33 8.94
C GLN A 50 4.57 2.89 10.03
N ALA A 51 3.47 3.62 10.23
CA ALA A 51 2.41 3.25 11.14
C ALA A 51 1.72 1.96 10.68
N SER A 52 1.36 1.86 9.39
CA SER A 52 0.82 0.64 8.77
C SER A 52 1.79 -0.54 8.90
N LEU A 53 3.09 -0.33 8.66
CA LEU A 53 4.08 -1.39 8.84
C LEU A 53 4.17 -1.87 10.29
N THR A 54 4.05 -0.97 11.27
CA THR A 54 4.14 -1.31 12.69
C THR A 54 2.93 -2.12 13.15
N THR A 55 1.73 -1.75 12.70
CA THR A 55 0.50 -2.50 12.98
C THR A 55 0.51 -3.85 12.27
N LEU A 56 0.96 -3.93 11.01
CA LEU A 56 1.17 -5.19 10.30
C LEU A 56 2.18 -6.07 11.04
N LYS A 57 3.31 -5.52 11.49
CA LYS A 57 4.33 -6.28 12.26
C LYS A 57 3.75 -6.86 13.55
N ALA A 58 3.02 -6.07 14.32
CA ALA A 58 2.36 -6.54 15.53
C ALA A 58 1.31 -7.63 15.23
N GLY A 59 0.53 -7.45 14.16
CA GLY A 59 -0.44 -8.44 13.70
C GLY A 59 0.22 -9.76 13.28
N VAL A 60 1.28 -9.70 12.47
CA VAL A 60 2.05 -10.88 12.05
C VAL A 60 2.69 -11.57 13.25
N ALA A 61 3.26 -10.83 14.21
CA ALA A 61 3.84 -11.40 15.42
C ALA A 61 2.78 -12.12 16.27
N ALA A 62 1.60 -11.54 16.45
CA ALA A 62 0.50 -12.15 17.18
C ALA A 62 -0.01 -13.43 16.50
N VAL A 63 -0.21 -13.39 15.18
CA VAL A 63 -0.64 -14.56 14.39
C VAL A 63 0.41 -15.66 14.44
N ALA A 64 1.70 -15.33 14.26
CA ALA A 64 2.78 -16.30 14.33
C ALA A 64 2.89 -16.93 15.73
N GLY A 65 2.81 -16.12 16.79
CA GLY A 65 2.81 -16.60 18.17
C GLY A 65 1.63 -17.52 18.46
N GLY A 66 0.42 -17.13 18.05
CA GLY A 66 -0.78 -17.95 18.17
C GLY A 66 -0.68 -19.27 17.40
N ALA A 67 -0.12 -19.24 16.18
CA ALA A 67 0.11 -20.45 15.39
C ALA A 67 1.08 -21.43 16.07
N ILE A 68 2.14 -20.93 16.71
CA ILE A 68 3.09 -21.77 17.47
C ILE A 68 2.39 -22.43 18.66
N VAL A 69 1.58 -21.67 19.43
CA VAL A 69 0.85 -22.20 20.58
C VAL A 69 -0.19 -23.25 20.13
N LEU A 70 -0.94 -22.97 19.08
CA LEU A 70 -1.89 -23.93 18.50
C LEU A 70 -1.19 -25.19 17.99
N LEU A 71 -0.02 -25.06 17.35
CA LEU A 71 0.76 -26.21 16.91
C LEU A 71 1.23 -27.07 18.08
N ALA A 72 1.73 -26.44 19.16
CA ALA A 72 2.11 -27.15 20.37
C ALA A 72 0.93 -27.90 21.00
N GLY A 73 -0.23 -27.24 21.13
CA GLY A 73 -1.46 -27.86 21.61
C GLY A 73 -1.94 -29.00 20.73
N LEU A 74 -1.86 -28.85 19.40
CA LEU A 74 -2.22 -29.89 18.44
C LEU A 74 -1.32 -31.12 18.61
N ILE A 75 0.00 -30.96 18.77
CA ILE A 75 0.93 -32.08 19.00
C ILE A 75 0.54 -32.85 20.27
N ILE A 76 0.19 -32.14 21.36
CA ILE A 76 -0.25 -32.76 22.61
C ILE A 76 -1.56 -33.51 22.42
N LEU A 77 -2.53 -32.93 21.70
CA LEU A 77 -3.80 -33.60 21.38
C LEU A 77 -3.60 -34.85 20.52
N LEU A 78 -2.70 -34.80 19.54
CA LEU A 78 -2.37 -35.96 18.71
C LEU A 78 -1.71 -37.07 19.54
N MET A 79 -0.77 -36.73 20.42
CA MET A 79 -0.21 -37.71 21.36
C MET A 79 -1.30 -38.29 22.26
N SER A 80 -2.20 -37.47 22.79
CA SER A 80 -3.34 -37.93 23.60
C SER A 80 -4.23 -38.90 22.81
N ALA A 81 -4.52 -38.63 21.54
CA ALA A 81 -5.27 -39.52 20.68
C ALA A 81 -4.54 -40.85 20.44
N VAL A 82 -3.23 -40.82 20.23
CA VAL A 82 -2.41 -42.03 20.09
C VAL A 82 -2.42 -42.86 21.38
N TYR A 83 -2.27 -42.23 22.54
CA TYR A 83 -2.35 -42.90 23.84
C TYR A 83 -3.74 -43.47 24.14
N ALA A 84 -4.81 -42.78 23.75
CA ALA A 84 -6.16 -43.28 23.92
C ALA A 84 -6.39 -44.52 23.04
N LEU A 85 -5.95 -44.47 21.77
CA LEU A 85 -6.13 -45.57 20.83
C LEU A 85 -5.21 -46.77 21.17
N SER A 86 -4.04 -46.52 21.74
CA SER A 86 -3.12 -47.59 22.18
C SER A 86 -3.65 -48.42 23.35
N MET A 87 -4.72 -48.00 24.02
CA MET A 87 -5.44 -48.85 24.98
C MET A 87 -6.14 -50.03 24.29
N PHE A 88 -6.42 -49.94 22.99
CA PHE A 88 -7.13 -50.96 22.22
C PHE A 88 -6.24 -51.72 21.23
N MET A 89 -5.02 -51.22 20.93
CA MET A 89 -4.12 -51.81 19.95
C MET A 89 -2.65 -51.45 20.22
N ALA A 90 -1.71 -52.06 19.49
CA ALA A 90 -0.29 -51.78 19.65
C ALA A 90 0.02 -50.27 19.40
N PRO A 91 0.89 -49.63 20.22
CA PRO A 91 1.16 -48.19 20.12
C PRO A 91 1.62 -47.72 18.74
N TRP A 92 2.41 -48.53 18.05
CA TRP A 92 2.89 -48.21 16.69
C TRP A 92 1.75 -48.16 15.67
N LEU A 93 0.74 -49.02 15.81
CA LEU A 93 -0.42 -49.06 14.92
C LEU A 93 -1.36 -47.88 15.20
N ALA A 94 -1.57 -47.56 16.48
CA ALA A 94 -2.33 -46.37 16.89
C ALA A 94 -1.71 -45.09 16.31
N ALA A 95 -0.38 -44.93 16.42
CA ALA A 95 0.34 -43.79 15.86
C ALA A 95 0.18 -43.71 14.33
N LEU A 96 0.22 -44.85 13.64
CA LEU A 96 0.06 -44.92 12.19
C LEU A 96 -1.35 -44.49 11.76
N ILE A 97 -2.40 -44.98 12.43
CA ILE A 97 -3.79 -44.62 12.12
C ILE A 97 -4.03 -43.11 12.33
N VAL A 98 -3.63 -42.58 13.49
CA VAL A 98 -3.78 -41.15 13.78
C VAL A 98 -2.99 -40.31 12.76
N GLY A 99 -1.76 -40.73 12.43
CA GLY A 99 -0.93 -40.07 11.43
C GLY A 99 -1.57 -40.02 10.05
N VAL A 100 -2.18 -41.11 9.58
CA VAL A 100 -2.89 -41.17 8.29
C VAL A 100 -4.10 -40.25 8.29
N VAL A 101 -4.91 -40.25 9.35
CA VAL A 101 -6.08 -39.36 9.46
C VAL A 101 -5.66 -37.89 9.40
N VAL A 102 -4.63 -37.51 10.15
CA VAL A 102 -4.10 -36.14 10.15
C VAL A 102 -3.51 -35.77 8.79
N MET A 103 -2.83 -36.69 8.11
CA MET A 103 -2.28 -36.46 6.77
C MET A 103 -3.39 -36.18 5.75
N ILE A 104 -4.52 -36.91 5.81
CA ILE A 104 -5.68 -36.65 4.95
C ILE A 104 -6.26 -35.25 5.22
N ILE A 105 -6.42 -34.88 6.49
CA ILE A 105 -6.90 -33.54 6.87
C ILE A 105 -5.94 -32.46 6.35
N GLY A 106 -4.64 -32.61 6.58
CA GLY A 106 -3.62 -31.67 6.12
C GLY A 106 -3.59 -31.55 4.59
N PHE A 107 -3.74 -32.65 3.87
CA PHE A 107 -3.80 -32.65 2.42
C PHE A 107 -5.04 -31.90 1.88
N THR A 108 -6.21 -32.11 2.47
CA THR A 108 -7.44 -31.40 2.07
C THR A 108 -7.38 -29.89 2.38
N MET A 109 -6.81 -29.51 3.53
CA MET A 109 -6.54 -28.10 3.86
C MET A 109 -5.56 -27.46 2.87
N LEU A 110 -4.47 -28.17 2.53
CA LEU A 110 -3.48 -27.67 1.58
C LEU A 110 -4.08 -27.44 0.19
N GLN A 111 -4.91 -28.37 -0.28
CA GLN A 111 -5.62 -28.21 -1.55
C GLN A 111 -6.59 -27.02 -1.52
N SER A 112 -7.31 -26.84 -0.41
CA SER A 112 -8.26 -25.74 -0.25
C SER A 112 -7.55 -24.38 -0.19
N GLY A 113 -6.41 -24.31 0.49
CA GLY A 113 -5.57 -23.11 0.54
C GLY A 113 -5.02 -22.73 -0.83
N LYS A 114 -4.52 -23.70 -1.61
CA LYS A 114 -4.00 -23.45 -2.96
C LYS A 114 -5.03 -22.80 -3.89
N LYS A 115 -6.30 -23.22 -3.81
CA LYS A 115 -7.40 -22.61 -4.60
C LYS A 115 -7.62 -21.13 -4.28
N GLN A 116 -7.39 -20.72 -3.03
CA GLN A 116 -7.55 -19.30 -2.64
C GLN A 116 -6.42 -18.40 -3.14
N PHE A 117 -5.29 -19.00 -3.52
CA PHE A 117 -4.15 -18.30 -4.13
C PHE A 117 -4.12 -18.47 -5.66
N GLU A 118 -5.15 -19.06 -6.28
CA GLU A 118 -5.22 -19.12 -7.74
C GLU A 118 -5.33 -17.69 -8.31
N PRO A 119 -4.48 -17.32 -9.28
CA PRO A 119 -4.48 -15.98 -9.88
C PRO A 119 -5.82 -15.57 -10.51
N SER A 120 -6.71 -16.54 -10.78
CA SER A 120 -8.06 -16.32 -11.30
C SER A 120 -8.94 -15.48 -10.36
N HIS A 121 -8.75 -15.59 -9.03
CA HIS A 121 -9.44 -14.74 -8.04
C HIS A 121 -8.79 -13.36 -7.84
N PHE A 122 -7.59 -13.15 -8.39
CA PHE A 122 -6.90 -11.86 -8.41
C PHE A 122 -7.17 -11.06 -9.68
N LYS A 123 -8.12 -11.47 -10.54
CA LYS A 123 -8.61 -10.59 -11.59
C LYS A 123 -9.58 -9.59 -10.97
N PRO A 124 -9.23 -8.30 -10.86
CA PRO A 124 -10.18 -7.32 -10.38
C PRO A 124 -11.21 -7.08 -11.50
N ASP A 125 -12.26 -7.89 -11.53
CA ASP A 125 -13.34 -7.76 -12.52
C ASP A 125 -13.92 -6.33 -12.51
N ARG A 126 -13.97 -5.72 -11.31
CA ARG A 126 -14.39 -4.32 -11.10
C ARG A 126 -13.44 -3.29 -11.74
N THR A 127 -12.13 -3.53 -11.72
CA THR A 127 -11.16 -2.57 -12.27
C THR A 127 -11.09 -2.65 -13.78
N LEU A 128 -11.27 -3.85 -14.35
CA LEU A 128 -11.37 -4.01 -15.80
C LEU A 128 -12.66 -3.39 -16.37
N ASP A 129 -13.79 -3.52 -15.66
CA ASP A 129 -15.03 -2.86 -16.06
C ASP A 129 -14.94 -1.33 -16.01
N ALA A 130 -14.27 -0.78 -14.99
CA ALA A 130 -14.04 0.66 -14.89
C ALA A 130 -13.17 1.18 -16.05
N LEU A 131 -12.10 0.45 -16.40
CA LEU A 131 -11.21 0.80 -17.51
C LEU A 131 -11.90 0.70 -18.88
N ASN A 132 -12.75 -0.31 -19.09
CA ASN A 132 -13.53 -0.44 -20.32
C ASN A 132 -14.55 0.70 -20.48
N LYS A 133 -15.21 1.09 -19.39
CA LYS A 133 -16.20 2.17 -19.39
C LYS A 133 -15.56 3.53 -19.69
N ASP A 134 -14.35 3.77 -19.18
CA ASP A 134 -13.57 4.96 -19.52
C ASP A 134 -13.12 4.97 -20.98
N GLN A 135 -12.78 3.80 -21.54
CA GLN A 135 -12.41 3.69 -22.96
C GLN A 135 -13.60 3.97 -23.89
N GLU A 136 -14.81 3.53 -23.53
CA GLU A 136 -16.05 3.83 -24.25
C GLU A 136 -16.43 5.32 -24.15
N ALA A 137 -16.25 5.93 -22.98
CA ALA A 137 -16.50 7.35 -22.78
C ALA A 137 -15.53 8.23 -23.60
N LEU A 138 -14.28 7.80 -23.73
CA LEU A 138 -13.29 8.44 -24.60
C LEU A 138 -13.63 8.26 -26.08
N ARG A 139 -14.01 7.06 -26.53
CA ARG A 139 -14.43 6.81 -27.93
C ARG A 139 -15.62 7.68 -28.35
N ARG A 140 -16.59 7.92 -27.48
CA ARG A 140 -17.74 8.82 -27.75
C ARG A 140 -17.38 10.30 -27.87
N ARG A 141 -16.23 10.74 -27.32
CA ARG A 141 -15.80 12.15 -27.39
C ARG A 141 -14.98 12.47 -28.64
N VAL A 142 -14.51 11.45 -29.36
CA VAL A 142 -13.66 11.61 -30.54
C VAL A 142 -14.38 11.21 -31.84
N SER A 143 -15.61 10.71 -31.77
CA SER A 143 -16.55 10.55 -32.90
C SER A 143 -17.60 11.65 -32.91
#